data_AF-S0F7B6-F1
#
_entry.id   AF-S0F7B6-F1
#
_cell.length_a   1.000
_cell.length_b   1.000
_cell.length_c   1.000
_cell.angle_alpha   90.00
_cell.angle_beta   90.00
_cell.angle_gamma   90.00
#
_symmetry.space_group_name_H-M   'P 1'
#
loop_
_entity.id
_entity.type
_entity.pdbx_description
1 polymer ?
#
loop_
_entity_poly.entity_id
_entity_poly.type
_entity_poly.pdbx_seq_one_letter_code
_entity_poly.pdbx_strand_id
1 'polypeptide(L)'
;MKSYFIFAIFLTTAYIIYYIVIIAQELYGKKKNGKPEEEVFDIDSGEEEEEESISVTESDTGFNVGSEQYETEYGGSAANEEAPEPAPPEETAAMRLARMKAKAEERMEETEPYLSDPYSAEDMYKAMISGGRLENRPAMVWNPLKDKL
;
A
#
# COMPACT_ATOMS: atom_id res chain seq x y z
N MET A 1 -69.89 2.02 1.93
CA MET A 1 -68.60 1.36 2.24
C MET A 1 -68.16 0.42 1.11
N LYS A 2 -68.03 0.92 -0.14
CA LYS A 2 -67.67 0.09 -1.32
C LYS A 2 -66.66 0.80 -2.24
N SER A 3 -66.82 2.13 -2.40
CA SER A 3 -65.88 2.95 -3.18
C SER A 3 -64.48 2.99 -2.56
N TYR A 4 -64.36 3.22 -1.24
CA TYR A 4 -63.05 3.19 -0.56
C TYR A 4 -62.34 1.83 -0.64
N PHE A 5 -63.10 0.73 -0.65
CA PHE A 5 -62.53 -0.61 -0.79
C PHE A 5 -61.99 -0.86 -2.20
N ILE A 6 -62.73 -0.43 -3.21
CA ILE A 6 -62.26 -0.44 -4.60
C ILE A 6 -61.00 0.44 -4.76
N PHE A 7 -61.00 1.63 -4.17
CA PHE A 7 -59.86 2.55 -4.22
C PHE A 7 -58.63 1.98 -3.51
N ALA A 8 -58.82 1.37 -2.34
CA ALA A 8 -57.75 0.70 -1.60
C ALA A 8 -57.13 -0.44 -2.43
N ILE A 9 -57.96 -1.24 -3.12
CA ILE A 9 -57.48 -2.30 -4.02
C ILE A 9 -56.63 -1.70 -5.15
N PHE A 10 -57.11 -0.66 -5.83
CA PHE A 10 -56.33 -0.01 -6.89
C PHE A 10 -55.01 0.56 -6.38
N LEU A 11 -55.01 1.20 -5.21
CA LEU A 11 -53.82 1.76 -4.60
C LEU A 11 -52.82 0.66 -4.24
N THR A 12 -53.27 -0.46 -3.66
CA THR A 12 -52.41 -1.60 -3.34
C THR A 12 -51.84 -2.25 -4.60
N THR A 13 -52.64 -2.41 -5.66
CA THR A 13 -52.16 -3.00 -6.92
C THR A 13 -51.12 -2.09 -7.57
N ALA A 14 -51.35 -0.77 -7.59
CA ALA A 14 -50.38 0.20 -8.10
C ALA A 14 -49.07 0.19 -7.31
N TYR A 15 -49.16 0.10 -5.98
CA TYR A 15 -48.00 0.00 -5.09
C TYR A 15 -47.19 -1.28 -5.34
N ILE A 16 -47.87 -2.42 -5.51
CA ILE A 16 -47.21 -3.70 -5.86
C ILE A 16 -46.49 -3.59 -7.22
N ILE A 17 -47.16 -3.05 -8.24
CA ILE A 17 -46.56 -2.87 -9.58
C ILE A 17 -45.33 -1.94 -9.50
N TYR A 18 -45.39 -0.87 -8.71
CA TYR A 18 -44.26 0.04 -8.51
C TYR A 18 -43.01 -0.69 -8.00
N TYR A 19 -43.15 -1.56 -6.98
CA TYR A 19 -42.02 -2.35 -6.48
C TYR A 19 -41.55 -3.42 -7.47
N ILE A 20 -42.47 -4.08 -8.19
CA ILE A 20 -42.09 -5.05 -9.24
C ILE A 20 -41.23 -4.36 -10.31
N VAL A 21 -41.59 -3.15 -10.73
CA VAL A 21 -40.82 -2.38 -11.70
C VAL A 21 -39.46 -1.96 -11.14
N ILE A 22 -39.38 -1.52 -9.88
CA ILE A 22 -38.10 -1.16 -9.25
C ILE A 22 -37.18 -2.36 -9.16
N ILE A 23 -37.68 -3.49 -8.64
CA ILE A 23 -36.89 -4.72 -8.51
C ILE A 23 -36.49 -5.23 -9.90
N ALA A 24 -37.37 -5.16 -10.90
CA ALA A 24 -37.02 -5.52 -12.27
C ALA A 24 -35.99 -4.55 -12.88
N GLN A 25 -36.03 -3.26 -12.55
CA GLN A 25 -35.01 -2.29 -12.95
C GLN A 25 -33.70 -2.47 -12.17
N GLU A 26 -33.71 -3.00 -10.96
CA GLU A 26 -32.49 -3.35 -10.25
C GLU A 26 -31.90 -4.68 -10.75
N LEU A 27 -32.77 -5.65 -11.08
CA LEU A 27 -32.38 -6.97 -11.56
C LEU A 27 -31.97 -6.96 -13.04
N TYR A 28 -32.68 -6.20 -13.87
CA TYR A 28 -32.49 -6.12 -15.33
C TYR A 28 -32.11 -4.74 -15.84
N GLY A 29 -32.24 -3.68 -15.04
CA GLY A 29 -31.63 -2.41 -15.41
C GLY A 29 -30.15 -2.68 -15.51
N LYS A 30 -29.63 -2.48 -16.73
CA LYS A 30 -28.22 -2.63 -17.10
C LYS A 30 -27.38 -2.42 -15.86
N LYS A 31 -26.59 -3.44 -15.48
CA LYS A 31 -25.47 -3.31 -14.54
C LYS A 31 -24.99 -1.88 -14.72
N LYS A 32 -25.29 -0.98 -13.78
CA LYS A 32 -24.56 0.28 -13.71
C LYS A 32 -23.17 -0.24 -13.59
N ASN A 33 -22.41 -0.15 -14.68
CA ASN A 33 -21.06 -0.67 -14.76
C ASN A 33 -20.45 -0.23 -13.45
N GLY A 34 -20.26 -1.21 -12.56
CA GLY A 34 -19.53 -0.99 -11.35
C GLY A 34 -18.20 -0.57 -11.92
N LYS A 35 -17.98 0.73 -12.02
CA LYS A 35 -16.63 1.25 -11.99
C LYS A 35 -16.12 0.58 -10.73
N PRO A 36 -15.18 -0.37 -10.85
CA PRO A 36 -14.59 -0.90 -9.65
C PRO A 36 -14.12 0.34 -8.89
N GLU A 37 -14.52 0.49 -7.63
CA GLU A 37 -13.88 1.44 -6.71
C GLU A 37 -12.48 0.92 -6.32
N GLU A 38 -11.87 0.14 -7.20
CA GLU A 38 -10.49 -0.29 -7.14
C GLU A 38 -9.76 0.72 -8.01
N GLU A 39 -8.82 1.45 -7.41
CA GLU A 39 -7.86 2.23 -8.17
C GLU A 39 -7.08 1.26 -9.06
N VAL A 40 -7.44 1.20 -10.34
CA VAL A 40 -6.67 0.49 -11.36
C VAL A 40 -5.50 1.40 -11.67
N PHE A 41 -4.33 1.06 -11.14
CA PHE A 41 -3.07 1.65 -11.61
C PHE A 41 -2.75 1.02 -12.96
N ASP A 42 -3.12 1.71 -14.03
CA ASP A 42 -2.64 1.40 -15.37
C ASP A 42 -1.14 1.70 -15.40
N ILE A 43 -0.32 0.71 -15.04
CA ILE A 43 1.07 0.64 -15.48
C ILE A 43 1.01 0.08 -16.90
N ASP A 44 0.43 0.84 -17.82
CA ASP A 44 0.49 0.48 -19.22
C ASP A 44 1.94 0.63 -19.64
N SER A 45 2.65 -0.50 -19.64
CA SER A 45 3.97 -0.68 -20.25
C SER A 45 3.84 -0.60 -21.77
N GLY A 46 3.26 0.49 -22.26
CA GLY A 46 2.77 0.70 -23.62
C GLY A 46 3.32 1.95 -24.31
N GLU A 47 4.08 2.78 -23.60
CA GLU A 47 4.99 3.75 -24.23
C GLU A 47 6.38 3.48 -23.70
N GLU A 48 7.27 3.07 -24.60
CA GLU A 48 8.72 2.95 -24.40
C GLU A 48 9.36 4.34 -24.16
N GLU A 49 8.79 5.15 -23.28
CA GLU A 49 9.56 6.17 -22.59
C GLU A 49 10.26 5.42 -21.46
N GLU A 50 11.49 4.97 -21.74
CA GLU A 50 12.42 4.52 -20.72
C GLU A 50 12.43 5.59 -19.61
N GLU A 51 11.68 5.36 -18.53
CA GLU A 51 11.80 6.21 -17.34
C GLU A 51 13.27 6.13 -16.93
N GLU A 52 14.01 7.21 -17.21
CA GLU A 52 15.44 7.29 -17.03
C GLU A 52 15.72 7.10 -15.54
N SER A 53 16.10 5.89 -15.15
CA SER A 53 16.27 5.53 -13.75
C SER A 53 17.34 6.44 -13.14
N ILE A 54 16.94 7.32 -12.23
CA ILE A 54 17.85 8.29 -11.62
C ILE A 54 18.75 7.54 -10.63
N SER A 55 20.04 7.50 -10.92
CA SER A 55 21.02 6.85 -10.04
C SER A 55 21.21 7.65 -8.75
N VAL A 56 21.22 6.97 -7.61
CA VAL A 56 21.55 7.58 -6.31
C VAL A 56 22.94 7.12 -5.88
N THR A 57 23.84 8.06 -5.59
CA THR A 57 25.20 7.76 -5.11
C THR A 57 25.48 8.50 -3.80
N GLU A 58 25.97 7.78 -2.80
CA GLU A 58 26.36 8.35 -1.51
C GLU A 58 27.79 8.89 -1.60
N SER A 59 28.04 10.08 -1.05
CA SER A 59 29.36 10.68 -0.89
C SER A 59 29.62 10.97 0.58
N ASP A 60 30.89 11.13 0.98
CA ASP A 60 31.27 11.33 2.40
C ASP A 60 30.59 12.56 3.05
N THR A 61 30.07 13.50 2.25
CA THR A 61 29.42 14.75 2.70
C THR A 61 27.92 14.83 2.36
N GLY A 62 27.32 13.79 1.76
CA GLY A 62 25.91 13.80 1.38
C GLY A 62 25.51 12.72 0.37
N PHE A 63 24.58 13.06 -0.52
CA PHE A 63 24.10 12.15 -1.57
C PHE A 63 23.83 12.89 -2.88
N ASN A 64 24.00 12.20 -4.01
CA ASN A 64 23.67 12.72 -5.32
C ASN A 64 22.47 11.95 -5.89
N VAL A 65 21.56 12.66 -6.53
CA VAL A 65 20.40 12.12 -7.24
C VAL A 65 20.54 12.54 -8.71
N GLY A 66 20.95 11.60 -9.56
CA GLY A 66 21.26 11.90 -10.97
C GLY A 66 22.44 12.87 -11.10
N SER A 67 22.16 14.07 -11.60
CA SER A 67 23.14 15.17 -11.72
C SER A 67 23.08 16.18 -10.57
N GLU A 68 22.13 16.04 -9.64
CA GLU A 68 21.95 16.96 -8.52
C GLU A 68 22.71 16.48 -7.29
N GLN A 69 23.48 17.39 -6.67
CA GLN A 69 24.26 17.13 -5.47
C GLN A 69 23.60 17.76 -4.25
N TYR A 70 23.31 16.91 -3.26
CA TYR A 70 22.72 17.33 -1.98
C TYR A 70 23.78 17.17 -0.89
N GLU A 71 24.29 18.30 -0.41
CA GLU A 71 25.19 18.33 0.73
C GLU A 71 24.38 18.33 2.03
N THR A 72 24.69 17.38 2.91
CA THR A 72 24.21 17.43 4.28
C THR A 72 25.27 18.13 5.10
N GLU A 73 25.13 19.45 5.30
CA GLU A 73 25.86 20.11 6.37
C GLU A 73 25.38 19.47 7.67
N TYR A 74 26.28 18.74 8.34
CA TYR A 74 26.04 18.32 9.70
C TYR A 74 25.93 19.62 10.50
N GLY A 75 24.70 20.08 10.73
CA GLY A 75 24.37 21.18 11.64
C GLY A 75 24.68 20.77 13.09
N GLY A 76 25.92 20.38 13.34
CA GLY A 76 26.52 20.14 14.62
C GLY A 76 27.72 21.05 14.67
N SER A 77 27.50 22.26 15.22
CA SER A 77 28.50 23.19 15.75
C SER A 77 29.92 22.61 15.75
N ALA A 78 30.64 22.78 14.64
CA ALA A 78 32.08 22.57 14.56
C ALA A 78 32.76 23.82 15.13
N ALA A 79 32.57 24.03 16.42
CA ALA A 79 33.38 24.93 17.23
C ALA A 79 34.03 24.12 18.35
N ASN A 80 34.88 23.16 17.96
CA ASN A 80 36.10 22.89 18.70
C ASN A 80 37.07 22.08 17.82
N GLU A 81 38.06 22.78 17.28
CA GLU A 81 39.33 22.14 16.93
C GLU A 81 39.96 21.62 18.22
N GLU A 82 40.15 20.30 18.35
CA GLU A 82 41.21 19.79 19.23
C GLU A 82 41.83 18.52 18.63
N ALA A 83 43.16 18.50 18.73
CA ALA A 83 44.19 17.68 18.11
C ALA A 83 43.98 16.15 18.03
N PRO A 84 44.76 15.44 17.17
CA PRO A 84 44.62 13.99 16.97
C PRO A 84 45.30 13.20 18.09
N GLU A 85 44.60 12.24 18.69
CA GLU A 85 45.16 11.22 19.58
C GLU A 85 44.50 9.84 19.33
N PRO A 86 45.19 8.73 19.68
CA PRO A 86 45.61 7.72 18.72
C PRO A 86 44.58 6.60 18.52
N ALA A 87 44.72 5.90 17.38
CA ALA A 87 43.88 4.79 16.94
C ALA A 87 43.65 3.73 18.05
N PRO A 88 42.39 3.42 18.40
CA PRO A 88 42.05 2.21 19.15
C PRO A 88 41.83 1.04 18.18
N PRO A 89 41.96 -0.21 18.67
CA PRO A 89 42.32 -1.37 17.88
C PRO A 89 41.18 -1.79 16.94
N GLU A 90 41.54 -2.49 15.86
CA GLU A 90 40.68 -3.02 14.80
C GLU A 90 39.26 -3.41 15.28
N GLU A 91 38.35 -2.44 15.29
CA GLU A 91 36.92 -2.74 15.36
C GLU A 91 36.56 -3.46 14.06
N THR A 92 36.40 -4.78 14.17
CA THR A 92 35.88 -5.59 13.07
C THR A 92 34.58 -4.96 12.54
N ALA A 93 34.35 -5.03 11.23
CA ALA A 93 33.17 -4.42 10.60
C ALA A 93 31.85 -4.80 11.29
N ALA A 94 31.79 -5.98 11.91
CA ALA A 94 30.68 -6.45 12.73
C ALA A 94 30.40 -5.57 13.97
N MET A 95 31.43 -5.09 14.65
CA MET A 95 31.29 -4.25 15.85
C MET A 95 30.83 -2.82 15.49
N ARG A 96 31.29 -2.30 14.34
CA ARG A 96 30.78 -1.03 13.79
C ARG A 96 29.33 -1.13 13.35
N LEU A 97 28.96 -2.22 12.69
CA LEU A 97 27.57 -2.53 12.32
C LEU A 97 26.67 -2.64 13.55
N ALA A 98 27.13 -3.31 14.61
CA ALA A 98 26.36 -3.41 15.86
C ALA A 98 26.13 -2.03 16.50
N ARG A 99 27.14 -1.16 16.50
CA ARG A 99 27.03 0.21 17.02
C ARG A 99 26.14 1.10 16.15
N MET A 100 26.22 0.98 14.82
CA MET A 100 25.33 1.67 13.89
C MET A 100 23.89 1.21 14.08
N LYS A 101 23.65 -0.09 14.21
CA LYS A 101 22.33 -0.67 14.46
C LYS A 101 21.74 -0.18 15.79
N ALA A 102 22.52 -0.18 16.87
CA ALA A 102 22.06 0.32 18.16
C ALA A 102 21.72 1.82 18.13
N LYS A 103 22.53 2.65 17.44
CA LYS A 103 22.24 4.08 17.24
C LYS A 103 21.02 4.32 16.36
N ALA A 104 20.78 3.46 15.37
CA ALA A 104 19.59 3.52 14.54
C ALA A 104 18.35 3.17 15.37
N GLU A 105 18.41 2.11 16.18
CA GLU A 105 17.32 1.68 17.05
C GLU A 105 16.95 2.72 18.12
N GLU A 106 17.93 3.42 18.69
CA GLU A 106 17.68 4.54 19.61
C GLU A 106 17.01 5.74 18.94
N ARG A 107 17.22 5.93 17.63
CA ARG A 107 16.59 7.01 16.83
C ARG A 107 15.28 6.60 16.18
N MET A 108 14.88 5.33 16.26
CA MET A 108 13.61 4.87 15.72
C MET A 108 12.52 5.15 16.76
N GLU A 109 11.57 6.01 16.41
CA GLU A 109 10.34 6.14 17.18
C GLU A 109 9.54 4.84 17.07
N GLU A 110 9.09 4.30 18.22
CA GLU A 110 8.12 3.21 18.25
C GLU A 110 6.81 3.73 17.63
N THR A 111 6.63 3.43 16.35
CA THR A 111 5.41 3.73 15.63
C THR A 111 4.53 2.49 15.66
N GLU A 112 3.32 2.62 16.19
CA GLU A 112 2.34 1.54 16.06
C GLU A 112 1.88 1.47 14.60
N PRO A 113 1.98 0.30 13.94
CA PRO A 113 1.45 0.13 12.60
C PRO A 113 -0.06 0.42 12.61
N TYR A 114 -0.50 1.46 11.91
CA TYR A 114 -1.91 1.86 11.81
C TYR A 114 -2.73 0.97 10.84
N LEU A 115 -2.38 -0.31 10.74
CA LEU A 115 -3.17 -1.27 9.98
C LEU A 115 -4.05 -2.03 10.96
N SER A 116 -5.36 -1.89 10.80
CA SER A 116 -6.39 -2.55 11.63
C SER A 116 -6.31 -4.08 11.59
N ASP A 117 -5.55 -4.64 10.64
CA ASP A 117 -5.41 -6.08 10.48
C ASP A 117 -4.06 -6.47 9.85
N PRO A 118 -2.97 -6.62 10.64
CA PRO A 118 -1.69 -7.07 10.11
C PRO A 118 -1.80 -8.51 9.61
N TYR A 119 -1.20 -8.80 8.46
CA TYR A 119 -0.89 -10.16 8.05
C TYR A 119 0.42 -10.57 8.72
N SER A 120 0.40 -11.66 9.50
CA SER A 120 1.64 -12.25 9.97
C SER A 120 2.37 -12.95 8.80
N ALA A 121 3.68 -13.18 8.95
CA ALA A 121 4.45 -13.93 7.96
C ALA A 121 3.87 -15.36 7.74
N GLU A 122 3.32 -15.95 8.79
CA GLU A 122 2.67 -17.26 8.76
C GLU A 122 1.36 -17.22 7.96
N ASP A 123 0.57 -16.16 8.13
CA ASP A 123 -0.68 -15.95 7.39
C ASP A 123 -0.42 -15.75 5.89
N MET A 124 0.61 -14.98 5.53
CA MET A 124 1.02 -14.81 4.13
C MET A 124 1.47 -16.12 3.49
N TYR A 125 2.25 -16.93 4.21
CA TYR A 125 2.67 -18.24 3.73
C TYR A 125 1.48 -19.19 3.53
N LYS A 126 0.55 -19.22 4.50
CA LYS A 126 -0.68 -20.00 4.41
C LYS A 126 -1.54 -19.55 3.23
N ALA A 127 -1.65 -18.23 3.00
CA ALA A 127 -2.35 -17.65 1.86
C ALA A 127 -1.74 -18.12 0.53
N MET A 128 -0.40 -18.15 0.43
CA MET A 128 0.28 -18.57 -0.79
C MET A 128 -0.01 -20.04 -1.12
N ILE A 129 0.01 -20.93 -0.11
CA ILE A 129 -0.30 -22.36 -0.30
C ILE A 129 -1.79 -22.56 -0.63
N SER A 130 -2.68 -21.79 -0.01
CA SER A 130 -4.12 -21.93 -0.17
C SER A 130 -4.70 -21.21 -1.39
N GLY A 131 -3.84 -20.68 -2.27
CA GLY A 131 -4.28 -19.92 -3.45
C GLY A 131 -5.02 -18.64 -3.09
N GLY A 132 -4.61 -18.00 -2.00
CA GLY A 132 -5.14 -16.75 -1.50
C GLY A 132 -6.30 -16.88 -0.50
N ARG A 133 -6.81 -18.08 -0.23
CA ARG A 133 -7.98 -18.26 0.63
C ARG A 133 -7.58 -18.53 2.08
N LEU A 134 -7.74 -17.53 2.95
CA LEU A 134 -7.71 -17.74 4.40
C LEU A 134 -9.13 -17.92 4.94
N GLU A 135 -9.33 -18.84 5.88
CA GLU A 135 -10.66 -19.16 6.45
C GLU A 135 -11.32 -17.97 7.17
N ASN A 136 -10.52 -17.03 7.68
CA ASN A 136 -10.99 -15.92 8.52
C ASN A 136 -10.80 -14.53 7.88
N ARG A 137 -10.40 -14.46 6.60
CA ARG A 137 -10.01 -13.19 5.95
C ARG A 137 -10.44 -13.16 4.47
N PRO A 138 -10.60 -11.97 3.88
CA PRO A 138 -10.85 -11.86 2.44
C PRO A 138 -9.74 -12.55 1.63
N ALA A 139 -10.14 -13.16 0.50
CA ALA A 139 -9.22 -13.89 -0.34
C ALA A 139 -8.25 -12.94 -1.05
N MET A 140 -6.96 -13.28 -1.04
CA MET A 140 -5.89 -12.52 -1.67
C MET A 140 -5.70 -13.02 -3.11
N VAL A 141 -5.80 -12.13 -4.11
CA VAL A 141 -5.60 -12.50 -5.51
C VAL A 141 -4.13 -12.35 -5.85
N TRP A 142 -3.50 -13.43 -6.32
CA TRP A 142 -2.11 -13.43 -6.77
C TRP A 142 -2.10 -13.66 -8.28
N ASN A 143 -1.67 -12.66 -9.05
CA ASN A 143 -1.46 -12.82 -10.49
C ASN A 143 -0.01 -13.26 -10.71
N PRO A 144 0.27 -14.53 -11.06
CA PRO A 144 1.62 -14.96 -11.36
C PRO A 144 2.13 -14.20 -12.59
N LEU A 145 3.28 -13.53 -12.45
CA LEU A 145 3.80 -12.67 -13.51
C LEU A 145 4.29 -13.44 -14.74
N LYS A 146 4.38 -14.78 -14.71
CA LYS A 146 4.99 -15.58 -15.78
C LYS A 146 4.41 -17.00 -15.88
N ASP A 147 3.41 -17.16 -16.74
CA ASP A 147 3.08 -18.42 -17.44
C ASP A 147 3.37 -18.30 -18.96
N LYS A 148 4.24 -17.35 -19.35
CA LYS A 148 4.75 -17.18 -20.72
C LYS A 148 6.26 -17.41 -20.79
N LEU A 149 6.69 -18.61 -20.42
CA LEU A 149 8.02 -19.15 -20.73
C LEU A 149 7.84 -20.49 -21.44
#